data_AF-A0A949Q7R1-F1
#
_entry.id   AF-A0A949Q7R1-F1
#
_cell.length_a   1.000
_cell.length_b   1.000
_cell.length_c   1.000
_cell.angle_alpha   90.00
_cell.angle_beta   90.00
_cell.angle_gamma   90.00
#
_symmetry.space_group_name_H-M   'P 1'
#
loop_
_entity.id
_entity.type
_entity.pdbx_description
1 polymer ?
#
loop_
_entity_poly.entity_id
_entity_poly.type
_entity_poly.pdbx_seq_one_letter_code
_entity_poly.pdbx_strand_id
1 'polypeptide(L)'
;MPAYQVCQNFFRDALAPFHKYRQNALPDATVALTRGASLTLTSIGRYLPGTAQVKNKIKRVDRLLGNKALHRDIPMIYKSIISMLTNPLSLCVIAVDWSGYPSQEYHVLRASLLCDGRSIPLLSWIIPSQKQQN
;
A
#
# COMPACT_ATOMS: atom_id res chain seq x y z
N MET A 1 -2.31 16.07 -13.18
CA MET A 1 -2.99 16.01 -11.86
C MET A 1 -1.93 15.75 -10.78
N PRO A 2 -1.89 16.51 -9.69
CA PRO A 2 -0.97 16.23 -8.57
C PRO A 2 -1.18 14.81 -8.04
N ALA A 3 -0.10 14.04 -7.85
CA ALA A 3 -0.15 12.65 -7.34
C ALA A 3 -0.98 12.51 -6.05
N TYR A 4 -0.99 13.55 -5.23
CA TYR A 4 -1.81 13.62 -4.01
C TYR A 4 -3.31 13.60 -4.29
N GLN A 5 -3.78 14.37 -5.26
CA GLN A 5 -5.20 14.42 -5.62
C GLN A 5 -5.66 13.10 -6.23
N VAL A 6 -4.79 12.45 -7.03
CA VAL A 6 -5.05 11.11 -7.56
C VAL A 6 -5.20 10.11 -6.42
N CYS A 7 -4.24 10.06 -5.50
CA CYS A 7 -4.28 9.13 -4.36
C CYS A 7 -5.48 9.39 -3.45
N GLN A 8 -5.75 10.67 -3.13
CA GLN A 8 -6.91 11.00 -2.32
C GLN A 8 -8.21 10.57 -3.00
N ASN A 9 -8.41 10.90 -4.28
CA ASN A 9 -9.65 10.56 -4.98
C ASN A 9 -9.82 9.05 -5.12
N PHE A 10 -8.74 8.33 -5.42
CA PHE A 10 -8.76 6.88 -5.60
C PHE A 10 -9.00 6.14 -4.28
N PHE A 11 -8.35 6.55 -3.19
CA PHE A 11 -8.49 5.87 -1.90
C PHE A 11 -9.58 6.44 -0.99
N ARG A 12 -10.26 7.53 -1.38
CA ARG A 12 -11.23 8.25 -0.53
C ARG A 12 -12.25 7.30 0.07
N ASP A 13 -12.94 6.55 -0.79
CA ASP A 13 -14.09 5.75 -0.37
C ASP A 13 -13.60 4.48 0.37
N ALA A 14 -12.48 3.91 -0.08
CA ALA A 14 -11.83 2.79 0.61
C ALA A 14 -11.31 3.17 2.00
N LEU A 15 -10.93 4.42 2.24
CA LEU A 15 -10.40 4.88 3.52
C LEU A 15 -11.43 5.58 4.41
N ALA A 16 -12.59 5.99 3.87
CA ALA A 16 -13.62 6.77 4.56
C ALA A 16 -14.06 6.21 5.93
N PRO A 17 -14.14 4.88 6.15
CA PRO A 17 -14.56 4.34 7.45
C PRO A 17 -13.50 4.48 8.56
N PHE A 18 -12.24 4.76 8.23
CA PHE A 18 -11.14 4.72 9.20
C PHE A 18 -10.85 6.08 9.84
N HIS A 19 -10.08 6.09 10.92
CA HIS A 19 -9.73 7.34 11.61
C HIS A 19 -9.00 8.33 10.67
N LYS A 20 -9.35 9.62 10.73
CA LYS A 20 -8.83 10.71 9.87
C LYS A 20 -7.30 10.75 9.78
N TYR A 21 -6.60 10.46 10.87
CA TYR A 21 -5.13 10.33 10.84
C TYR A 21 -4.65 9.29 9.82
N ARG A 22 -5.26 8.09 9.80
CA ARG A 22 -4.89 6.99 8.90
C ARG A 22 -5.31 7.29 7.46
N GLN A 23 -6.48 7.90 7.27
CA GLN A 23 -6.94 8.37 5.97
C GLN A 23 -5.93 9.32 5.30
N ASN A 24 -5.30 10.20 6.07
CA ASN A 24 -4.33 11.16 5.54
C ASN A 24 -2.90 10.60 5.46
N ALA A 25 -2.51 9.77 6.43
CA ALA A 25 -1.12 9.30 6.53
C ALA A 25 -0.73 8.34 5.40
N LEU A 26 -1.66 7.52 4.90
CA LEU A 26 -1.40 6.61 3.78
C LEU A 26 -1.14 7.38 2.46
N PRO A 27 -2.03 8.27 1.98
CA PRO A 27 -1.76 9.11 0.81
C PRO A 27 -0.51 9.98 0.97
N ASP A 28 -0.27 10.55 2.15
CA ASP A 28 0.93 11.37 2.38
C ASP A 28 2.22 10.56 2.20
N ALA A 29 2.27 9.34 2.71
CA ALA A 29 3.42 8.43 2.54
C ALA A 29 3.56 7.99 1.07
N THR A 30 2.47 7.65 0.40
CA THR A 30 2.47 7.30 -1.04
C THR A 30 2.99 8.47 -1.87
N VAL A 31 2.55 9.70 -1.60
CA VAL A 31 3.04 10.87 -2.33
C VAL A 31 4.52 11.12 -2.09
N ALA A 32 5.03 10.93 -0.87
CA ALA A 32 6.46 11.01 -0.62
C ALA A 32 7.24 10.02 -1.51
N LEU A 33 6.76 8.77 -1.63
CA LEU A 33 7.38 7.76 -2.51
C LEU A 33 7.33 8.18 -3.99
N THR A 34 6.19 8.67 -4.47
CA THR A 34 6.07 9.15 -5.87
C THR A 34 6.96 10.36 -6.18
N ARG A 35 7.40 11.09 -5.14
CA ARG A 35 8.31 12.24 -5.27
C ARG A 35 9.78 11.87 -5.16
N GLY A 36 10.12 10.57 -5.12
CA GLY A 36 11.50 10.09 -5.08
C GLY A 36 11.98 9.66 -3.70
N ALA A 37 11.10 9.58 -2.70
CA ALA A 37 11.49 8.94 -1.44
C ALA A 37 11.77 7.44 -1.67
N SER A 38 12.86 6.97 -1.11
CA SER A 38 13.10 5.54 -0.94
C SER A 38 12.12 4.97 0.08
N LEU A 39 11.85 3.66 0.02
CA LEU A 39 10.98 2.96 0.97
C LEU A 39 11.66 2.74 2.33
N THR A 40 12.07 3.83 2.97
CA THR A 40 12.66 3.84 4.31
C THR A 40 11.97 4.90 5.18
N LEU A 41 11.86 4.63 6.48
CA LEU A 41 11.20 5.50 7.45
C LEU A 41 11.71 6.94 7.36
N THR A 42 13.04 7.11 7.33
CA THR A 42 13.67 8.43 7.32
C THR A 42 13.54 9.14 5.98
N SER A 43 13.61 8.41 4.85
CA SER A 43 13.46 8.99 3.51
C SER A 43 12.02 9.48 3.30
N ILE A 44 11.01 8.65 3.59
CA ILE A 44 9.60 9.05 3.54
C ILE A 44 9.38 10.30 4.41
N GLY A 45 9.88 10.31 5.64
CA GLY A 45 9.73 11.46 6.56
C GLY A 45 10.34 12.76 6.03
N ARG A 46 11.46 12.71 5.32
CA ARG A 46 12.09 13.90 4.70
C ARG A 46 11.24 14.45 3.55
N TYR A 47 10.69 13.55 2.72
CA TYR A 47 9.90 13.87 1.54
C TYR A 47 8.42 14.20 1.83
N LEU A 48 7.94 13.98 3.07
CA LEU A 48 6.60 14.42 3.47
C LEU A 48 6.44 15.94 3.26
N PRO A 49 5.30 16.40 2.71
CA PRO A 49 5.03 17.82 2.52
C PRO A 49 4.81 18.56 3.86
N GLY A 50 4.84 19.89 3.81
CA GLY A 50 4.53 20.78 4.94
C GLY A 50 5.74 21.41 5.62
N THR A 51 5.47 22.39 6.49
CA THR A 51 6.47 23.26 7.12
C THR A 51 7.06 22.70 8.43
N ALA A 52 6.55 21.55 8.90
CA ALA A 52 7.05 20.91 10.12
C ALA A 52 8.53 20.51 9.97
N GLN A 53 9.28 20.62 11.08
CA GLN A 53 10.67 20.18 11.13
C GLN A 53 10.83 18.73 10.67
N VAL A 54 11.93 18.45 9.97
CA VAL A 54 12.25 17.12 9.42
C VAL A 54 12.16 16.03 10.50
N LYS A 55 12.71 16.28 11.70
CA LYS A 55 12.60 15.38 12.86
C LYS A 55 11.16 14.99 13.18
N ASN A 56 10.22 15.94 13.13
CA ASN A 56 8.82 15.69 13.45
C ASN A 56 8.12 14.91 12.35
N LYS A 57 8.46 15.16 11.07
CA LYS A 57 7.95 14.38 9.93
C LYS A 57 8.46 12.94 9.97
N ILE A 58 9.73 12.71 10.31
CA ILE A 58 10.29 11.37 10.54
C ILE A 58 9.54 10.66 11.68
N LYS A 59 9.34 11.32 12.82
CA LYS A 59 8.53 10.77 13.93
C LYS A 59 7.08 10.48 13.53
N ARG A 60 6.51 11.20 12.56
CA ARG A 60 5.17 10.92 12.06
C ARG A 60 5.13 9.61 11.29
N VAL A 61 6.12 9.36 10.42
CA VAL A 61 6.25 8.08 9.69
C VAL A 61 6.52 6.94 10.66
N ASP A 62 7.38 7.13 11.64
CA ASP A 62 7.63 6.15 12.71
C ASP A 62 6.33 5.73 13.42
N ARG A 63 5.54 6.71 13.88
CA ARG A 63 4.22 6.45 14.49
C ARG A 63 3.21 5.81 13.54
N LEU A 64 3.31 6.09 12.24
CA LEU A 64 2.48 5.44 11.22
C LEU A 64 2.81 3.94 11.14
N LEU A 65 4.10 3.60 11.03
CA LEU A 65 4.57 2.22 10.96
C LEU A 65 4.26 1.44 12.24
N GLY A 66 4.33 2.10 13.40
CA GLY A 66 3.96 1.52 14.70
C GLY A 66 2.45 1.51 15.00
N ASN A 67 1.58 1.96 14.09
CA ASN A 67 0.16 2.13 14.38
C ASN A 67 -0.60 0.79 14.37
N LYS A 68 -0.76 0.17 15.55
CA LYS A 68 -1.50 -1.11 15.72
C LYS A 68 -2.95 -1.06 15.24
N ALA A 69 -3.60 0.10 15.22
CA ALA A 69 -4.95 0.22 14.66
C ALA A 69 -4.91 0.15 13.13
N LEU A 70 -3.94 0.80 12.49
CA LEU A 70 -3.75 0.68 11.05
C LEU A 70 -3.50 -0.78 10.64
N HIS A 71 -2.63 -1.48 11.36
CA HIS A 71 -2.34 -2.90 11.07
C HIS A 71 -3.59 -3.79 11.15
N ARG A 72 -4.49 -3.51 12.11
CA ARG A 72 -5.79 -4.19 12.20
C ARG A 72 -6.75 -3.82 11.07
N ASP A 73 -6.64 -2.61 10.54
CA ASP A 73 -7.48 -2.12 9.44
C ASP A 73 -7.01 -2.63 8.07
N ILE A 74 -5.74 -3.06 7.93
CA ILE A 74 -5.15 -3.51 6.65
C ILE A 74 -6.07 -4.46 5.87
N PRO A 75 -6.60 -5.56 6.45
CA PRO A 75 -7.47 -6.48 5.72
C PRO A 75 -8.72 -5.79 5.14
N MET A 76 -9.33 -4.87 5.90
CA MET A 76 -10.52 -4.15 5.46
C MET A 76 -10.19 -3.08 4.40
N ILE A 77 -9.04 -2.43 4.51
CA ILE A 77 -8.52 -1.50 3.49
C ILE A 77 -8.34 -2.24 2.17
N TYR A 78 -7.63 -3.38 2.19
CA TYR A 78 -7.42 -4.21 1.00
C TYR A 78 -8.75 -4.70 0.42
N LYS A 79 -9.66 -5.21 1.25
CA LYS A 79 -11.00 -5.61 0.81
C LYS A 79 -11.73 -4.48 0.09
N SER A 80 -11.71 -3.28 0.66
CA SER A 80 -12.40 -2.11 0.07
C SER A 80 -11.78 -1.69 -1.27
N ILE A 81 -10.44 -1.68 -1.38
CA ILE A 81 -9.74 -1.36 -2.63
C ILE A 81 -10.03 -2.43 -3.69
N ILE A 82 -9.93 -3.72 -3.33
CA ILE A 82 -10.20 -4.82 -4.24
C ILE A 82 -11.64 -4.75 -4.74
N SER A 83 -12.62 -4.59 -3.84
CA SER A 83 -14.02 -4.43 -4.25
C SER A 83 -14.22 -3.23 -5.17
N MET A 84 -13.59 -2.09 -4.90
CA MET A 84 -13.64 -0.93 -5.79
C MET A 84 -13.10 -1.23 -7.19
N LEU A 85 -12.03 -2.02 -7.29
CA LEU A 85 -11.42 -2.42 -8.57
C LEU A 85 -12.26 -3.46 -9.32
N THR A 86 -12.88 -4.41 -8.62
CA THR A 86 -13.54 -5.57 -9.23
C THR A 86 -15.04 -5.38 -9.44
N ASN A 87 -15.72 -4.57 -8.63
CA ASN A 87 -17.17 -4.38 -8.72
C ASN A 87 -17.67 -3.91 -10.10
N PRO A 88 -16.95 -3.03 -10.84
CA PRO A 88 -17.39 -2.60 -12.16
C PRO A 88 -17.18 -3.66 -13.25
N LEU A 89 -16.45 -4.75 -12.96
CA LEU A 89 -16.06 -5.75 -13.95
C LEU A 89 -17.05 -6.91 -13.97
N SER A 90 -17.54 -7.27 -15.16
CA SER A 90 -18.42 -8.43 -15.34
C SER A 90 -17.69 -9.77 -15.18
N LEU A 91 -16.37 -9.76 -15.37
CA LEU A 91 -15.49 -10.91 -15.18
C LEU A 91 -14.16 -10.43 -14.61
N CYS A 92 -13.68 -11.09 -13.56
CA CYS A 92 -12.37 -10.85 -12.97
C CYS A 92 -11.49 -12.07 -13.18
N VAL A 93 -10.35 -11.90 -13.86
CA VAL A 93 -9.32 -12.94 -13.95
C VAL A 93 -8.21 -12.58 -12.98
N ILE A 94 -8.00 -13.44 -11.98
CA ILE A 94 -6.99 -13.24 -10.95
C ILE A 94 -5.88 -14.26 -11.16
N ALA A 95 -4.68 -13.78 -11.50
CA ALA A 95 -3.48 -14.59 -11.53
C ALA A 95 -2.87 -14.66 -10.13
N VAL A 96 -2.55 -15.87 -9.67
CA VAL A 96 -1.85 -16.11 -8.40
C VAL A 96 -0.53 -16.79 -8.72
N ASP A 97 0.58 -16.13 -8.37
CA ASP A 97 1.91 -16.62 -8.67
C ASP A 97 2.93 -16.23 -7.60
N TRP A 98 4.05 -16.93 -7.60
CA TRP A 98 5.22 -16.64 -6.78
C TRP A 98 6.09 -15.56 -7.42
N SER A 99 6.72 -14.74 -6.59
CA SER A 99 7.72 -13.77 -7.00
C SER A 99 8.92 -13.83 -6.07
N GLY A 100 10.10 -13.51 -6.62
CA GLY A 100 11.34 -13.47 -5.84
C GLY A 100 11.27 -12.45 -4.70
N TYR A 101 11.96 -12.76 -3.61
CA TYR A 101 12.21 -11.86 -2.49
C TYR A 101 13.72 -11.62 -2.35
N PRO A 102 14.18 -10.48 -1.81
CA PRO A 102 15.63 -10.22 -1.68
C PRO A 102 16.40 -11.25 -0.85
N SER A 103 15.73 -11.93 0.08
CA SER A 103 16.27 -13.08 0.81
C SER A 103 15.74 -14.38 0.21
N GLN A 104 16.60 -15.40 0.12
CA GLN A 104 16.23 -16.75 -0.33
C GLN A 104 15.33 -17.50 0.66
N GLU A 105 15.23 -17.02 1.90
CA GLU A 105 14.40 -17.62 2.94
C GLU A 105 12.90 -17.35 2.73
N TYR A 106 12.55 -16.41 1.86
CA TYR A 106 11.17 -16.01 1.63
C TYR A 106 10.86 -15.92 0.14
N HIS A 107 9.57 -16.03 -0.17
CA HIS A 107 8.98 -15.71 -1.46
C HIS A 107 7.77 -14.83 -1.28
N VAL A 108 7.40 -14.08 -2.32
CA VAL A 108 6.16 -13.30 -2.34
C VAL A 108 5.11 -14.12 -3.08
N LEU A 109 4.03 -14.51 -2.40
CA LEU A 109 2.82 -15.02 -3.06
C LEU A 109 1.94 -13.81 -3.41
N ARG A 110 1.68 -13.59 -4.69
CA ARG A 110 0.94 -12.42 -5.16
C ARG A 110 -0.30 -12.82 -5.94
N ALA A 111 -1.44 -12.25 -5.55
CA ALA A 111 -2.66 -12.23 -6.35
C ALA A 111 -2.74 -10.92 -7.13
N SER A 112 -2.97 -11.00 -8.44
CA SER A 112 -3.05 -9.83 -9.33
C SER A 112 -4.25 -9.93 -10.26
N LEU A 113 -4.94 -8.81 -10.43
CA LEU A 113 -6.01 -8.66 -11.42
C LEU A 113 -5.38 -8.49 -12.81
N LEU A 114 -5.78 -9.34 -13.76
CA LEU A 114 -5.42 -9.18 -15.16
C LEU A 114 -6.44 -8.25 -15.83
N CYS A 115 -5.97 -7.13 -16.36
CA CYS A 115 -6.79 -6.10 -16.98
C CYS A 115 -6.02 -5.47 -18.15
N ASP A 116 -6.57 -5.54 -19.37
CA ASP A 116 -6.02 -4.94 -20.59
C ASP A 116 -4.52 -5.25 -20.82
N GLY A 117 -4.14 -6.53 -20.67
CA GLY A 117 -2.76 -6.98 -20.84
C GLY A 117 -1.80 -6.54 -19.73
N ARG A 118 -2.32 -5.93 -18.65
CA ARG A 118 -1.55 -5.53 -17.47
C ARG A 118 -1.95 -6.37 -16.26
N SER A 119 -0.99 -6.51 -15.35
CA SER A 119 -1.18 -7.15 -14.05
C SER A 119 -1.21 -6.07 -12.97
N ILE A 120 -2.34 -5.95 -12.26
CA ILE A 120 -2.52 -5.01 -11.14
C ILE A 120 -2.44 -5.81 -9.84
N PRO A 121 -1.41 -5.63 -9.01
CA PRO A 121 -1.30 -6.34 -7.73
C PRO A 121 -2.48 -6.01 -6.81
N LEU A 122 -3.21 -7.04 -6.38
CA LEU A 122 -4.31 -6.91 -5.43
C LEU A 122 -3.84 -7.18 -4.00
N LEU A 123 -3.04 -8.24 -3.83
CA LEU A 123 -2.56 -8.68 -2.51
C LEU A 123 -1.20 -9.36 -2.68
N SER A 124 -0.32 -9.19 -1.68
CA SER A 124 0.98 -9.87 -1.65
C SER A 124 1.28 -10.32 -0.23
N TRP A 125 1.66 -11.58 -0.08
CA TRP A 125 2.07 -12.17 1.19
C TRP A 125 3.53 -12.60 1.11
N ILE A 126 4.28 -12.34 2.17
CA ILE A 126 5.65 -12.84 2.33
C ILE A 126 5.53 -14.19 3.03
N ILE A 127 5.99 -15.24 2.36
CA ILE A 127 5.84 -16.63 2.77
C ILE A 127 7.24 -17.24 2.90
N PRO A 128 7.55 -17.99 3.99
CA PRO A 128 8.80 -18.73 4.09
C PRO A 128 8.95 -19.73 2.94
N SER A 129 10.14 -19.82 2.34
CA SER A 129 10.40 -20.66 1.16
C SER A 129 10.09 -22.14 1.39
N GLN A 130 10.15 -22.63 2.63
CA GLN A 130 9.79 -24.02 2.96
C GLN A 130 8.30 -24.33 2.72
N LYS A 131 7.44 -23.30 2.63
CA LYS A 131 6.01 -23.43 2.36
C LYS A 131 5.67 -23.28 0.88
N GLN A 132 6.65 -23.04 0.02
CA GLN A 132 6.46 -23.06 -1.41
C GLN A 132 6.22 -24.51 -1.85
N GLN A 133 4.97 -24.86 -2.12
CA GLN A 133 4.56 -26.20 -2.56
C GLN A 133 4.85 -26.40 -4.06
N ASN A 134 6.12 -26.32 -4.43
CA ASN A 134 6.58 -26.62 -5.79
C ASN A 134 7.15 -28.04 -5.87
#